data_AF-A0A838FBQ2-F1
#
_entry.id   AF-A0A838FBQ2-F1
#
_cell.length_a   1.000
_cell.length_b   1.000
_cell.length_c   1.000
_cell.angle_alpha   90.00
_cell.angle_beta   90.00
_cell.angle_gamma   90.00
#
_symmetry.space_group_name_H-M   'P 1'
#
loop_
_entity.id
_entity.type
_entity.pdbx_description
1 polymer ?
#
loop_
_entity_poly.entity_id
_entity_poly.type
_entity_poly.pdbx_seq_one_letter_code
_entity_poly.pdbx_strand_id
1 'polypeptide(L)'
;LKKNPLKLSDLRDFITCYNAGNRHKRKETYHATDNPDGRWRKFVYEEIIARDKTSLDITWLKDKSLADLDNLPDPDVLAEEIAENLESALGSFKMIIKELSNK
;
A
#
# COMPACT_ATOMS: atom_id res chain seq x y z
N LEU A 1 5.41 -13.17 -17.93
CA LEU A 1 6.86 -12.83 -17.99
C LEU A 1 7.46 -12.93 -16.58
N LYS A 2 8.38 -13.87 -16.31
CA LYS A 2 9.03 -14.07 -14.99
C LYS A 2 10.14 -13.03 -14.77
N LYS A 3 9.79 -11.73 -14.69
CA LYS A 3 10.79 -10.64 -14.59
C LYS A 3 11.48 -10.55 -13.23
N ASN A 4 10.87 -11.05 -12.16
CA ASN A 4 11.46 -10.99 -10.82
C ASN A 4 11.13 -12.25 -10.00
N PRO A 5 11.83 -13.38 -10.22
CA PRO A 5 11.66 -14.58 -9.40
C PRO A 5 12.19 -14.34 -7.99
N LEU A 6 11.48 -14.88 -6.98
CA LEU A 6 11.91 -14.84 -5.58
C LEU A 6 13.28 -15.51 -5.42
N LYS A 7 14.18 -14.85 -4.70
CA LYS A 7 15.54 -15.32 -4.43
C LYS A 7 15.76 -15.43 -2.93
N LEU A 8 16.76 -16.24 -2.56
CA LEU A 8 17.20 -16.33 -1.16
C LEU A 8 17.59 -14.96 -0.58
N SER A 9 18.12 -14.05 -1.41
CA SER A 9 18.45 -12.68 -1.00
C SER A 9 17.27 -11.93 -0.38
N ASP A 10 16.07 -12.17 -0.90
CA ASP A 10 14.84 -11.49 -0.48
C ASP A 10 14.40 -11.95 0.92
N LEU A 11 14.85 -13.13 1.34
CA LEU A 11 14.56 -13.74 2.63
C LEU A 11 15.65 -13.50 3.69
N ARG A 12 16.80 -12.92 3.34
CA ARG A 12 17.94 -12.75 4.26
C ARG A 12 17.59 -11.89 5.47
N ASP A 13 16.81 -10.84 5.27
CA ASP A 13 16.39 -9.94 6.36
C ASP A 13 15.49 -10.68 7.36
N PHE A 14 14.54 -11.47 6.85
CA PHE A 14 13.71 -12.35 7.68
C PHE A 14 14.57 -13.36 8.46
N ILE A 15 15.52 -14.04 7.81
CA ILE A 15 16.39 -15.03 8.47
C ILE A 15 17.18 -14.38 9.61
N THR A 16 17.69 -13.17 9.37
CA THR A 16 18.44 -12.39 10.35
C THR A 16 17.56 -12.00 11.54
N CYS A 17 16.36 -11.47 11.28
CA CYS A 17 15.40 -11.08 12.32
C CYS A 17 14.85 -12.28 13.10
N TYR A 18 14.65 -13.42 12.43
CA TYR A 18 14.18 -14.66 13.04
C TYR A 18 15.16 -15.20 14.07
N ASN A 19 16.47 -15.09 13.80
CA ASN A 19 17.56 -15.47 14.71
C ASN A 19 17.35 -16.88 15.33
N ALA A 20 17.37 -17.91 14.49
CA ALA A 20 17.08 -19.29 14.89
C ALA A 20 17.97 -19.80 16.04
N GLY A 21 19.22 -19.32 16.13
CA GLY A 21 20.15 -19.69 17.19
C GLY A 21 19.74 -19.19 18.57
N ASN A 22 18.99 -18.07 18.66
CA ASN A 22 18.43 -17.61 19.93
C ASN A 22 17.20 -16.69 19.73
N ARG A 23 16.01 -17.30 19.79
CA ARG A 23 14.73 -16.59 19.66
C ARG A 23 14.49 -15.51 20.73
N HIS A 24 15.18 -15.55 21.87
CA HIS A 24 15.02 -14.56 22.94
C HIS A 24 15.85 -13.30 22.68
N LYS A 25 16.78 -13.34 21.72
CA LYS A 25 17.57 -12.18 21.28
C LYS A 25 17.05 -11.56 19.99
N ARG A 26 15.81 -11.86 19.60
CA ARG A 26 15.15 -11.20 18.47
C ARG A 26 14.95 -9.72 18.80
N LYS A 27 15.22 -8.86 17.82
CA LYS A 27 15.03 -7.42 17.93
C LYS A 27 14.02 -6.98 16.89
N GLU A 28 13.04 -6.19 17.31
CA GLU A 28 12.06 -5.58 16.43
C GLU A 28 12.74 -4.55 15.53
N THR A 29 12.34 -4.49 14.27
CA THR A 29 12.72 -3.38 13.37
C THR A 29 11.67 -2.30 13.38
N TYR A 30 10.42 -2.65 13.72
CA TYR A 30 9.33 -1.71 13.89
C TYR A 30 9.48 -0.86 15.15
N HIS A 31 9.21 0.44 15.02
CA HIS A 31 9.01 1.35 16.14
C HIS A 31 7.92 2.35 15.78
N ALA A 32 6.96 2.59 16.67
CA ALA A 32 5.74 3.36 16.34
C ALA A 32 6.02 4.78 15.83
N THR A 33 7.06 5.44 16.32
CA THR A 33 7.46 6.80 15.91
C THR A 33 8.66 6.77 14.96
N ASP A 34 9.74 6.12 15.40
CA ASP A 34 11.05 6.20 14.74
C ASP A 34 11.16 5.33 13.47
N ASN A 35 10.41 4.23 13.38
CA ASN A 35 10.42 3.35 12.21
C ASN A 35 9.07 2.61 12.03
N PRO A 36 8.00 3.34 11.68
CA PRO A 36 6.66 2.75 11.52
C PRO A 36 6.60 1.77 10.35
N ASP A 37 7.56 1.85 9.42
CA ASP A 37 7.67 1.01 8.23
C ASP A 37 8.47 -0.29 8.46
N GLY A 38 8.91 -0.56 9.70
CA GLY A 38 9.65 -1.77 10.04
C GLY A 38 8.82 -3.05 9.82
N ARG A 39 9.41 -4.03 9.12
CA ARG A 39 8.75 -5.29 8.71
C ARG A 39 8.81 -6.40 9.76
N TRP A 40 9.45 -6.17 10.90
CA TRP A 40 9.53 -7.11 12.01
C TRP A 40 9.02 -6.48 13.30
N ARG A 41 7.83 -6.90 13.73
CA ARG A 41 7.10 -6.37 14.89
C ARG A 41 6.62 -7.50 15.78
N LYS A 42 6.68 -7.30 17.09
CA LYS A 42 6.13 -8.18 18.12
C LYS A 42 4.77 -7.65 18.55
N PHE A 43 3.85 -8.58 18.81
CA PHE A 43 2.58 -8.30 19.47
C PHE A 43 2.56 -9.08 20.78
N VAL A 44 2.07 -8.45 21.85
CA VAL A 44 1.90 -9.14 23.14
C VAL A 44 0.62 -9.96 23.13
N TYR A 45 0.50 -10.90 24.07
CA TYR A 45 -0.65 -11.80 24.14
C TYR A 45 -1.98 -11.03 24.30
N GLU A 46 -1.96 -10.01 25.17
CA GLU A 46 -3.10 -9.16 25.48
C GLU A 46 -3.60 -8.41 24.23
N GLU A 47 -2.69 -7.95 23.37
CA GLU A 47 -3.03 -7.31 22.10
C GLU A 47 -3.70 -8.29 21.14
N ILE A 48 -3.28 -9.56 21.12
CA ILE A 48 -3.83 -10.57 20.21
C ILE A 48 -5.22 -11.01 20.67
N ILE A 49 -5.39 -11.29 21.97
CA ILE A 49 -6.66 -11.80 22.50
C ILE A 49 -7.78 -10.76 22.48
N ALA A 50 -7.42 -9.47 22.57
CA ALA A 50 -8.37 -8.37 22.49
C ALA A 50 -8.91 -8.10 21.08
N ARG A 51 -8.34 -8.71 20.03
CA ARG A 51 -8.81 -8.53 18.65
C ARG A 51 -10.13 -9.26 18.43
N ASP A 52 -10.93 -8.73 17.51
CA ASP A 52 -12.15 -9.41 17.06
C ASP A 52 -11.81 -10.85 16.63
N LYS A 53 -12.53 -11.81 17.22
CA LYS A 53 -12.37 -13.25 16.99
C LYS A 53 -10.93 -13.76 17.20
N THR A 54 -10.09 -13.04 17.95
CA THR A 54 -8.67 -13.40 18.14
C THR A 54 -7.94 -13.56 16.79
N SER A 55 -8.27 -12.69 15.83
CA SER A 55 -7.73 -12.79 14.47
C SER A 55 -6.21 -12.56 14.42
N LEU A 56 -5.49 -13.51 13.79
CA LEU A 56 -4.06 -13.42 13.49
C LEU A 56 -3.77 -12.79 12.12
N ASP A 57 -4.80 -12.36 11.40
CA ASP A 57 -4.62 -11.52 10.21
C ASP A 57 -4.22 -10.12 10.67
N ILE A 58 -2.90 -9.93 10.81
CA ILE A 58 -2.29 -8.75 11.39
C ILE A 58 -1.35 -8.12 10.37
N THR A 59 -1.69 -6.89 9.96
CA THR A 59 -0.85 -6.02 9.15
C THR A 59 -0.81 -4.63 9.78
N TRP A 60 0.29 -3.90 9.61
CA TRP A 60 0.44 -2.53 10.13
C TRP A 60 1.09 -1.58 9.12
N LEU A 61 1.63 -2.12 8.02
CA LEU A 61 2.20 -1.33 6.95
C LEU A 61 1.07 -0.90 6.02
N LYS A 62 0.95 0.40 5.80
CA LYS A 62 0.09 0.94 4.74
C LYS A 62 0.82 0.81 3.41
N ASP A 63 0.10 0.43 2.37
CA ASP A 63 0.66 0.44 1.02
C ASP A 63 0.86 1.90 0.58
N LYS A 64 2.07 2.24 0.14
CA LYS A 64 2.39 3.59 -0.34
C LYS A 64 1.75 3.88 -1.69
N SER A 65 1.32 2.86 -2.46
CA SER A 65 0.50 3.09 -3.66
C SER A 65 -0.93 3.52 -3.35
N LEU A 66 -1.38 3.38 -2.09
CA LEU A 66 -2.65 3.91 -1.59
C LEU A 66 -2.46 5.22 -0.81
N ALA A 67 -1.22 5.66 -0.60
CA ALA A 67 -0.88 6.89 0.11
C ALA A 67 -1.14 8.17 -0.71
N ASP A 68 -1.58 8.04 -1.98
CA ASP A 68 -2.15 9.16 -2.72
C ASP A 68 -3.42 9.71 -2.06
N LEU A 69 -4.09 8.96 -1.17
CA LEU A 69 -5.24 9.45 -0.41
C LEU A 69 -4.87 10.47 0.67
N ASP A 70 -3.71 10.31 1.31
CA ASP A 70 -3.23 11.23 2.36
C ASP A 70 -2.52 12.47 1.76
N ASN A 71 -2.19 12.43 0.46
CA ASN A 71 -1.58 13.51 -0.32
C ASN A 71 -2.50 14.04 -1.43
N LEU A 72 -3.82 13.85 -1.31
CA LEU A 72 -4.76 14.43 -2.28
C LEU A 72 -4.63 15.96 -2.26
N PRO A 73 -4.69 16.61 -3.43
CA PRO A 73 -4.87 18.06 -3.49
C PRO A 73 -6.21 18.44 -2.82
N ASP A 74 -6.37 19.73 -2.51
CA ASP A 74 -7.60 20.24 -1.92
C ASP A 74 -8.84 19.76 -2.71
N PRO A 75 -9.96 19.41 -2.05
CA PRO A 75 -11.18 18.96 -2.72
C PRO A 75 -11.62 19.83 -3.89
N ASP A 76 -11.41 21.15 -3.80
CA ASP A 76 -11.77 22.08 -4.88
C ASP A 76 -10.88 21.88 -6.11
N VAL A 77 -9.58 21.69 -5.93
CA VAL A 77 -8.62 21.40 -7.02
C VAL A 77 -8.95 20.05 -7.67
N LEU A 78 -9.25 19.04 -6.85
CA LEU A 78 -9.63 17.72 -7.35
C LEU A 78 -10.94 17.75 -8.15
N ALA A 79 -11.92 18.53 -7.71
CA ALA A 79 -13.19 18.70 -8.42
C ALA A 79 -13.00 19.38 -9.78
N GLU A 80 -12.15 20.41 -9.86
CA GLU A 80 -11.80 21.07 -11.11
C GLU A 80 -11.09 20.13 -12.09
N GLU A 81 -10.10 19.36 -11.63
CA GLU A 81 -9.39 18.37 -12.46
C GLU A 81 -10.32 17.29 -13.00
N ILE A 82 -11.28 16.83 -12.20
CA ILE A 82 -12.29 15.85 -12.64
C ILE A 82 -13.19 16.46 -13.72
N ALA A 83 -13.67 17.70 -13.51
CA ALA A 83 -14.53 18.39 -14.47
C ALA A 83 -13.82 18.58 -15.82
N GLU A 84 -12.57 19.07 -15.81
CA GLU A 84 -11.77 19.28 -17.02
C GLU A 84 -11.54 17.98 -17.80
N ASN A 85 -11.20 16.90 -17.10
CA ASN A 85 -11.02 15.59 -17.71
C ASN A 85 -12.31 15.07 -18.36
N LEU A 86 -13.45 15.24 -17.70
CA LEU A 86 -14.76 14.82 -18.23
C LEU A 86 -15.16 15.66 -19.45
N GLU A 87 -14.89 16.97 -19.45
CA GLU A 87 -15.13 17.83 -20.60
C GLU A 87 -14.27 17.44 -21.80
N SER A 88 -12.99 17.16 -21.58
CA SER A 88 -12.06 16.68 -22.61
C SER A 88 -12.50 15.34 -23.21
N ALA A 89 -12.91 14.40 -22.35
CA ALA A 89 -13.46 13.11 -22.78
C ALA A 89 -14.75 13.29 -23.60
N LEU A 90 -15.67 14.14 -23.13
CA LEU A 90 -16.91 14.44 -23.84
C LEU A 90 -16.64 15.11 -25.19
N GLY A 91 -15.67 16.03 -25.26
CA GLY A 91 -15.22 16.66 -26.49
C GLY A 91 -14.69 15.64 -27.51
N SER A 92 -13.89 14.69 -27.04
CA SER A 92 -13.37 13.58 -27.86
C SER A 92 -14.51 12.73 -28.42
N PHE A 93 -15.51 12.38 -27.61
CA PHE A 93 -16.68 11.64 -28.09
C PHE A 93 -17.51 12.43 -29.11
N LYS A 94 -17.72 13.73 -28.88
CA LYS A 94 -18.42 14.60 -29.84
C LYS A 94 -17.71 14.66 -31.19
N MET A 95 -16.37 14.71 -31.19
CA MET A 95 -15.57 14.66 -32.42
C MET A 95 -15.76 13.35 -33.17
N ILE A 96 -15.69 12.21 -32.47
CA ILE A 96 -15.94 10.89 -33.08
C ILE A 96 -17.34 10.81 -33.68
N ILE A 97 -18.37 11.27 -32.96
CA ILE A 97 -19.75 11.29 -33.47
C ILE A 97 -19.84 12.13 -34.76
N LYS A 98 -19.24 13.32 -34.78
CA LYS A 98 -19.23 14.19 -35.96
C LYS A 98 -18.53 13.54 -37.16
N GLU A 99 -17.40 12.86 -36.95
CA GLU A 99 -16.72 12.13 -38.01
C GLU A 99 -17.56 10.97 -38.55
N LEU A 100 -18.25 10.24 -37.68
CA LEU A 100 -19.15 9.15 -38.07
C LEU A 100 -20.39 9.64 -38.81
N SER A 101 -20.94 10.81 -38.46
CA SER A 101 -22.11 11.40 -39.14
C SER A 101 -21.79 12.06 -40.49
N ASN A 102 -20.51 12.37 -40.75
CA ASN A 102 -20.05 12.90 -42.03
C ASN A 102 -19.61 11.80 -43.03
N LYS A 103 -19.77 10.52 -42.66
CA LYS A 103 -19.69 9.36 -43.55
C LYS A 103 -21.10 8.93 -43.97
#